data_AF-A0AAN8V1H1-F1
#
_entry.id   AF-A0AAN8V1H1-F1
#
_cell.length_a   1.000
_cell.length_b   1.000
_cell.length_c   1.000
_cell.angle_alpha   90.00
_cell.angle_beta   90.00
_cell.angle_gamma   90.00
#
_symmetry.space_group_name_H-M   'P 1'
#
loop_
_entity.id
_entity.type
_entity.pdbx_description
1 polymer ?
#
loop_
_entity_poly.entity_id
_entity_poly.type
_entity_poly.pdbx_seq_one_letter_code
_entity_poly.pdbx_strand_id
1 'polypeptide(L)'
;MGLPNPTQDLLVQEVSSEIVLAIIDECRQLMEKVGIREVNHIYREGNKCADHLANLGLSQDPGIHFFQSPPDCFKPLLLLDELGTSSVRARLSGPSALPS
;
A
#
# COMPACT_ATOMS: atom_id res chain seq x y z
N MET A 1 -43.55 -7.57 -2.87
CA MET A 1 -42.61 -8.66 -3.21
C MET A 1 -41.22 -8.04 -3.26
N GLY A 2 -40.30 -8.55 -2.46
CA GLY A 2 -39.18 -7.83 -1.85
C GLY A 2 -38.21 -7.11 -2.80
N LEU A 3 -37.76 -5.94 -2.33
CA LEU A 3 -36.60 -5.21 -2.85
C LEU A 3 -35.34 -6.09 -2.70
N PRO A 4 -34.41 -6.06 -3.68
CA PRO A 4 -33.12 -6.72 -3.53
C PRO A 4 -32.29 -6.08 -2.42
N ASN A 5 -31.77 -6.96 -1.58
CA ASN A 5 -30.95 -6.80 -0.40
C ASN A 5 -29.66 -6.01 -0.69
N PRO A 6 -29.28 -4.99 0.12
CA PRO A 6 -28.01 -4.31 -0.02
C PRO A 6 -26.87 -5.23 0.44
N THR A 7 -26.30 -6.02 -0.48
CA THR A 7 -25.00 -6.66 -0.28
C THR A 7 -23.86 -5.64 -0.48
N GLN A 8 -23.92 -4.54 0.29
CA GLN A 8 -22.83 -3.58 0.43
C GLN A 8 -22.74 -3.07 1.87
N ASP A 9 -22.82 -3.98 2.85
CA ASP A 9 -22.11 -3.75 4.10
C ASP A 9 -20.78 -4.48 4.01
N LEU A 10 -19.84 -3.76 3.40
CA LEU A 10 -18.42 -3.95 3.61
C LEU A 10 -18.21 -4.09 5.11
N LEU A 11 -17.85 -5.30 5.57
CA LEU A 11 -17.36 -5.53 6.91
C LEU A 11 -16.05 -4.75 7.06
N VAL A 12 -16.14 -3.45 7.29
CA VAL A 12 -15.14 -2.73 8.06
C VAL A 12 -15.39 -3.21 9.49
N GLN A 13 -14.93 -4.42 9.78
CA GLN A 13 -14.85 -4.94 11.12
C GLN A 13 -14.08 -3.88 11.92
N GLU A 14 -14.70 -3.33 12.97
CA GLU A 14 -13.98 -2.46 13.89
C GLU A 14 -12.78 -3.23 14.41
N VAL A 15 -11.59 -2.79 13.99
CA VAL A 15 -10.35 -3.39 14.46
C VAL A 15 -10.24 -3.02 15.94
N SER A 16 -10.32 -4.02 16.82
CA SER A 16 -10.17 -3.80 18.26
C SER A 16 -8.85 -3.08 18.54
N SER A 17 -8.89 -2.04 19.37
CA SER A 17 -7.69 -1.31 19.80
C SER A 17 -6.61 -2.23 20.37
N GLU A 18 -7.00 -3.35 20.98
CA GLU A 18 -6.07 -4.35 21.51
C GLU A 18 -5.22 -5.00 20.41
N ILE A 19 -5.82 -5.29 19.25
CA ILE A 19 -5.11 -5.86 18.08
C ILE A 19 -4.12 -4.83 17.53
N VAL A 20 -4.54 -3.57 17.43
CA VAL A 20 -3.66 -2.49 16.96
C VAL A 20 -2.47 -2.33 17.89
N LEU A 21 -2.68 -2.36 19.21
CA LEU A 21 -1.61 -2.28 20.20
C LEU A 21 -0.64 -3.46 20.11
N ALA A 22 -1.15 -4.68 19.94
CA ALA A 22 -0.32 -5.87 19.74
C ALA A 22 0.57 -5.75 18.48
N ILE A 23 -0.01 -5.30 17.35
CA ILE A 23 0.75 -5.07 16.11
C ILE A 23 1.82 -4.00 16.31
N ILE A 24 1.50 -2.91 17.02
CA ILE A 24 2.47 -1.84 17.30
C ILE A 24 3.64 -2.37 18.14
N ASP A 25 3.36 -3.20 19.16
CA ASP A 25 4.40 -3.77 20.00
C ASP A 25 5.31 -4.72 19.21
N GLU A 26 4.73 -5.61 18.39
CA GLU A 26 5.49 -6.49 17.51
C GLU A 26 6.37 -5.72 16.51
N CYS A 27 5.85 -4.66 15.91
CA CYS A 27 6.62 -3.76 15.04
C CYS A 27 7.80 -3.12 15.78
N ARG A 28 7.61 -2.66 17.02
CA ARG A 28 8.69 -2.07 17.83
C ARG A 28 9.78 -3.08 18.13
N GLN A 29 9.42 -4.29 18.55
CA GLN A 29 10.38 -5.37 18.80
C GLN A 29 11.16 -5.75 17.52
N LEU A 30 10.49 -5.76 16.37
CA LEU A 30 11.13 -6.04 15.09
C LEU A 30 12.12 -4.92 14.71
N MET A 31 11.72 -3.66 14.88
CA MET A 31 12.58 -2.50 14.63
C MET A 31 13.87 -2.55 15.44
N GLU A 32 13.79 -2.92 16.73
CA GLU A 32 14.97 -3.12 17.58
C GLU A 32 15.90 -4.20 17.03
N LYS A 33 15.34 -5.33 16.59
CA LYS A 33 16.12 -6.46 16.02
C LYS A 33 16.83 -6.09 14.72
N VAL A 34 16.20 -5.28 13.87
CA VAL A 34 16.78 -4.85 12.58
C VAL A 34 17.60 -3.56 12.68
N GLY A 35 17.67 -2.93 13.86
CA GLY A 35 18.47 -1.73 14.10
C GLY A 35 17.86 -0.43 13.56
N ILE A 36 16.55 -0.38 13.33
CA ILE A 36 15.84 0.84 12.91
C ILE A 36 15.70 1.77 14.13
N ARG A 37 16.23 3.00 14.01
CA ARG A 37 16.26 3.98 15.11
C ARG A 37 15.16 5.03 15.05
N GLU A 38 14.63 5.29 13.86
CA GLU A 38 13.63 6.33 13.62
C GLU A 38 12.61 5.88 12.57
N VAL A 39 11.37 6.37 12.72
CA VAL A 39 10.30 6.17 11.75
C VAL A 39 9.96 7.54 11.18
N ASN A 40 10.25 7.72 9.90
CA ASN A 40 9.94 8.95 9.18
C ASN A 40 8.71 8.73 8.30
N HIS A 41 7.80 9.70 8.30
CA HIS A 41 6.69 9.68 7.36
C HIS A 41 7.19 10.08 5.97
N ILE A 42 6.97 9.21 4.98
CA ILE A 42 7.27 9.49 3.58
C ILE A 42 5.99 9.78 2.79
N TYR A 43 6.09 10.65 1.79
CA TYR A 43 4.97 10.84 0.87
C TYR A 43 4.70 9.54 0.11
N ARG A 44 3.42 9.26 -0.12
CA ARG A 44 2.97 8.07 -0.87
C ARG A 44 3.68 7.89 -2.21
N GLU A 45 4.02 8.99 -2.89
CA GLU A 45 4.74 9.01 -4.16
C GLU A 45 6.17 8.47 -4.07
N GLY A 46 6.79 8.54 -2.90
CA GLY A 46 8.09 7.93 -2.59
C GLY A 46 7.97 6.51 -2.03
N ASN A 47 6.75 6.01 -1.79
CA ASN A 47 6.51 4.66 -1.27
C ASN A 47 5.92 3.71 -2.33
N LYS A 48 6.13 4.01 -3.62
CA LYS A 48 5.48 3.29 -4.73
C LYS A 48 5.79 1.80 -4.77
N CYS A 49 7.01 1.41 -4.40
CA CYS A 49 7.39 0.01 -4.32
C CYS A 49 6.53 -0.75 -3.30
N ALA A 50 6.42 -0.23 -2.07
CA ALA A 50 5.59 -0.85 -1.04
C ALA A 50 4.10 -0.85 -1.41
N ASP A 51 3.58 0.26 -1.96
CA ASP A 51 2.20 0.35 -2.45
C ASP A 51 1.91 -0.71 -3.52
N HIS A 52 2.83 -0.92 -4.46
CA HIS A 52 2.66 -1.92 -5.52
C HIS A 52 2.68 -3.35 -4.95
N LEU A 53 3.60 -3.65 -4.03
CA LEU A 53 3.66 -4.97 -3.38
C LEU A 53 2.42 -5.25 -2.52
N ALA A 54 1.89 -4.25 -1.81
CA ALA A 54 0.65 -4.39 -1.06
C ALA A 54 -0.54 -4.70 -1.97
N ASN A 55 -0.66 -3.99 -3.10
CA ASN A 55 -1.70 -4.26 -4.10
C ASN A 55 -1.53 -5.64 -4.77
N LEU A 56 -0.29 -6.04 -5.05
CA LEU A 56 -0.01 -7.37 -5.58
C LEU A 56 -0.48 -8.44 -4.60
N GLY A 57 -0.21 -8.27 -3.30
CA GLY A 57 -0.65 -9.19 -2.25
C GLY A 57 -2.16 -9.38 -2.19
N LEU A 58 -2.97 -8.36 -2.47
CA LEU A 58 -4.45 -8.47 -2.53
C LEU A 58 -4.94 -9.41 -3.65
N SER A 59 -4.13 -9.61 -4.69
CA SER A 59 -4.45 -10.50 -5.81
C SER A 59 -3.92 -11.93 -5.62
N GLN A 60 -3.18 -12.19 -4.54
CA GLN A 60 -2.61 -13.51 -4.23
C GLN A 60 -3.50 -14.27 -3.26
N ASP A 61 -3.32 -15.59 -3.22
CA ASP A 61 -3.97 -16.43 -2.21
C ASP A 61 -3.49 -16.06 -0.79
N PRO A 62 -4.30 -16.27 0.26
CA PRO A 62 -3.87 -16.02 1.63
C PRO A 62 -2.60 -16.81 1.99
N GLY A 63 -1.60 -16.11 2.54
CA GLY A 63 -0.34 -16.73 2.96
C GLY A 63 0.88 -15.84 2.71
N ILE A 64 2.06 -16.45 2.86
CA ILE A 64 3.35 -15.80 2.58
C ILE A 64 3.84 -16.29 1.23
N HIS A 65 4.13 -15.34 0.33
CA HIS A 65 4.61 -15.62 -1.02
C HIS A 65 6.05 -15.14 -1.18
N PHE A 66 6.92 -16.04 -1.63
CA PHE A 66 8.34 -15.73 -1.87
C PHE A 66 8.62 -15.67 -3.37
N PHE A 67 9.18 -14.56 -3.82
CA PHE A 67 9.64 -14.40 -5.20
C PHE A 67 11.14 -14.67 -5.29
N GLN A 68 11.53 -15.64 -6.13
CA GLN A 68 12.96 -15.94 -6.39
C GLN A 68 13.66 -14.83 -7.18
N SER A 69 12.89 -14.00 -7.89
CA SER A 69 13.36 -12.80 -8.58
C SER A 69 12.25 -11.76 -8.61
N PRO A 70 12.56 -10.45 -8.75
CA PRO A 70 11.54 -9.41 -8.84
C PRO A 70 10.53 -9.69 -9.97
N PRO A 71 9.21 -9.65 -9.70
CA PRO A 71 8.18 -9.76 -10.74
C PRO A 71 8.40 -8.73 -11.85
N ASP A 72 8.08 -9.08 -13.10
CA ASP A 72 8.30 -8.19 -14.24
C ASP A 72 7.58 -6.85 -14.09
N CYS A 73 6.39 -6.84 -13.47
CA CYS A 73 5.64 -5.62 -13.16
C CYS A 73 6.32 -4.72 -12.11
N PHE A 74 7.25 -5.28 -11.32
CA PHE A 74 7.94 -4.59 -10.24
C PHE A 74 9.29 -4.01 -10.66
N LYS A 75 9.95 -4.60 -11.68
CA LYS A 75 11.26 -4.15 -12.18
C LYS A 75 11.33 -2.66 -12.53
N PRO A 76 10.34 -2.05 -13.20
CA PRO A 76 10.39 -0.61 -13.49
C PRO A 76 10.34 0.26 -12.22
N LEU A 77 9.64 -0.20 -11.18
CA LEU A 77 9.55 0.52 -9.91
C LEU A 77 10.89 0.47 -9.15
N LEU A 78 11.56 -0.68 -9.16
CA LEU A 78 12.90 -0.81 -8.59
C LEU A 78 13.91 0.12 -9.27
N LEU A 79 13.87 0.22 -10.60
CA LEU A 79 14.76 1.13 -11.32
C LEU A 79 14.50 2.60 -10.95
N LEU A 80 13.23 3.00 -10.83
CA LEU A 80 12.87 4.37 -10.42
C LEU A 80 13.31 4.68 -8.98
N ASP A 81 13.20 3.69 -8.08
CA ASP A 81 13.63 3.79 -6.69
C ASP A 81 15.16 3.93 -6.58
N GLU A 82 15.92 3.10 -7.32
CA GLU A 82 17.38 3.20 -7.42
C GLU A 82 17.83 4.57 -7.96
N LEU A 83 17.09 5.14 -8.91
CA LEU A 83 17.34 6.47 -9.46
C LEU A 83 16.85 7.62 -8.56
N GLY A 84 16.23 7.33 -7.41
CA GLY A 84 15.70 8.33 -6.47
C GLY A 84 14.57 9.19 -7.04
N THR A 85 13.84 8.68 -8.04
CA THR A 85 12.84 9.47 -8.77
C THR A 85 11.48 9.39 -8.07
N SER A 86 11.12 10.41 -7.31
CA SER A 86 9.73 10.58 -6.85
C SER A 86 8.87 11.11 -7.99
N SER A 87 7.69 10.53 -8.21
CA SER A 87 6.76 11.04 -9.24
C SER A 87 5.61 11.77 -8.59
N VAL A 88 5.47 13.04 -8.97
CA VAL A 88 4.36 13.90 -8.60
C VAL A 88 3.07 13.24 -9.06
N ARG A 89 2.09 13.14 -8.16
CA ARG A 89 0.72 12.76 -8.51
C ARG A 89 0.19 13.90 -9.36
N ALA A 90 0.12 13.69 -10.67
CA ALA A 90 -0.63 14.57 -11.53
C ALA A 90 -2.05 14.60 -10.96
N ARG A 91 -2.42 15.71 -10.31
CA ARG A 91 -3.83 16.04 -10.20
C ARG A 91 -4.30 16.09 -11.64
N LEU A 92 -5.15 15.13 -12.02
CA LEU A 92 -5.98 15.30 -13.21
C LEU A 92 -6.72 16.61 -12.96
N SER A 93 -6.16 17.71 -13.46
CA SER A 93 -6.93 18.90 -13.73
C SER A 93 -8.00 18.40 -14.67
N GLY A 94 -9.26 18.47 -14.22
CA GLY A 94 -10.39 18.13 -15.06
C GLY A 94 -10.26 18.81 -16.42
N PRO A 95 -10.87 18.26 -17.49
CA PRO A 95 -10.69 18.77 -18.84
C PRO A 95 -10.89 20.27 -18.83
N SER A 96 -9.80 21.00 -19.07
CA SER A 96 -9.80 22.43 -19.26
C SER A 96 -10.80 22.70 -20.39
N ALA A 97 -11.85 23.46 -20.07
CA ALA A 97 -12.81 23.92 -21.06
C ALA A 97 -12.03 24.52 -22.25
N LEU A 98 -12.14 23.87 -23.41
CA LEU A 98 -11.69 24.42 -24.68
C LEU A 98 -12.65 25.55 -25.06
N PRO A 99 -12.15 26.74 -25.43
CA PRO A 99 -13.00 27.80 -25.95
C PRO A 99 -13.16 27.61 -27.47
N SER A 100 -14.39 27.66 -27.96
CA SER A 100 -14.79 28.16 -29.28
C SER A 100 -16.28 28.50 -29.23
#